data_AF-A0A257X954-F1
#
_entry.id   AF-A0A257X954-F1
#
_cell.length_a   1.000
_cell.length_b   1.000
_cell.length_c   1.000
_cell.angle_alpha   90.00
_cell.angle_beta   90.00
_cell.angle_gamma   90.00
#
_symmetry.space_group_name_H-M   'P 1'
#
loop_
_entity.id
_entity.type
_entity.pdbx_description
1 polymer ?
#
loop_
_entity_poly.entity_id
_entity_poly.type
_entity_poly.pdbx_seq_one_letter_code
_entity_poly.pdbx_strand_id
1 'polypeptide(L)' 'MNVLFEEDGHFRAGSVMTDSVSSLQVELPSGKRSKVKAANVLLRFASPDPAALLAAAEVQAADL' A
#
# COMPACT_ATOMS: atom_id res chain seq x y z
N MET A 1 4.35 9.96 -2.00
CA MET A 1 4.15 9.28 -0.70
C MET A 1 3.44 7.98 -0.98
N ASN A 2 3.93 6.87 -0.47
CA ASN A 2 3.39 5.54 -0.69
C ASN A 2 2.72 5.03 0.58
N VAL A 3 1.82 4.07 0.42
CA VAL A 3 1.14 3.41 1.53
C VAL A 3 1.13 1.90 1.37
N LEU A 4 1.29 1.20 2.49
CA LEU A 4 0.97 -0.22 2.67
C LEU A 4 -0.35 -0.26 3.41
N PHE A 5 -1.28 -1.07 2.93
CA PHE A 5 -2.61 -1.18 3.49
C PHE A 5 -3.14 -2.61 3.34
N GLU A 6 -4.14 -2.94 4.14
CA GLU A 6 -4.88 -4.20 4.04
C GLU A 6 -6.23 -3.95 3.33
N GLU A 7 -6.53 -4.81 2.36
CA GLU A 7 -7.79 -4.82 1.61
C GLU A 7 -8.22 -6.28 1.36
N ASP A 8 -9.35 -6.66 1.96
CA ASP A 8 -9.99 -7.97 1.83
C ASP A 8 -9.06 -9.15 2.17
N GLY A 9 -8.32 -9.04 3.26
CA GLY A 9 -7.33 -10.02 3.74
C GLY A 9 -5.99 -9.98 3.03
N HIS A 10 -5.77 -9.03 2.12
CA HIS A 10 -4.55 -8.94 1.31
C HIS A 10 -3.78 -7.66 1.62
N PHE A 11 -2.47 -7.79 1.80
CA PHE A 11 -1.57 -6.64 1.85
C PHE A 11 -1.36 -6.09 0.44
N ARG A 12 -1.52 -4.78 0.30
CA ARG A 12 -1.28 -4.06 -0.94
C ARG A 12 -0.48 -2.81 -0.66
N ALA A 13 0.27 -2.36 -1.65
CA ALA A 13 1.00 -1.11 -1.59
C ALA A 13 0.79 -0.30 -2.85
N GLY A 14 0.78 1.02 -2.72
CA GLY A 14 0.62 1.93 -3.85
C GLY A 14 0.97 3.37 -3.53
N SER A 15 0.92 4.22 -4.55
CA SER A 15 1.22 5.64 -4.48
C SER A 15 -0.03 6.44 -4.15
N VAL A 16 0.05 7.33 -3.16
CA VAL A 16 -1.08 8.19 -2.79
C VAL A 16 -1.28 9.28 -3.83
N MET A 17 -2.45 9.31 -4.46
CA MET A 17 -2.88 10.37 -5.37
C MET A 17 -3.58 11.50 -4.63
N THR A 18 -4.40 11.14 -3.63
CA THR A 18 -5.12 12.11 -2.79
C THR A 18 -5.23 11.57 -1.38
N ASP A 19 -4.99 12.44 -0.42
CA ASP A 19 -5.08 12.14 1.01
C ASP A 19 -6.22 12.97 1.60
N SER A 20 -7.19 12.30 2.22
CA SER A 20 -8.33 12.93 2.89
C SER A 20 -8.47 12.32 4.27
N VAL A 21 -9.21 13.00 5.14
CA VAL A 21 -9.31 12.64 6.57
C VAL A 21 -9.71 11.18 6.81
N SER A 22 -10.70 10.66 6.06
CA SER A 22 -11.21 9.30 6.25
C SER A 22 -10.77 8.29 5.19
N SER A 23 -10.18 8.74 4.08
CA SER A 23 -9.81 7.86 2.98
C SER A 23 -8.71 8.44 2.10
N LEU A 24 -7.97 7.55 1.43
CA LEU A 24 -6.97 7.89 0.44
C LEU A 24 -7.42 7.38 -0.93
N GLN A 25 -7.06 8.09 -1.99
CA GLN A 25 -7.01 7.54 -3.35
C GLN A 25 -5.58 7.07 -3.62
N VAL A 26 -5.43 5.80 -3.94
CA VAL A 26 -4.14 5.13 -4.12
C VAL A 26 -4.07 4.52 -5.51
N GLU A 27 -2.98 4.75 -6.23
CA GLU A 27 -2.64 4.08 -7.47
C GLU A 27 -1.73 2.88 -7.19
N LEU A 28 -2.18 1.69 -7.59
CA LEU A 28 -1.42 0.45 -7.49
C LEU A 28 -0.37 0.36 -8.60
N PRO A 29 0.68 -0.46 -8.45
CA PRO A 29 1.67 -0.69 -9.51
C PRO A 29 1.10 -1.16 -10.85
N SER A 30 -0.10 -1.75 -10.86
CA SER A 30 -0.82 -2.14 -12.08
C SER A 30 -1.50 -0.97 -12.82
N GLY A 31 -1.47 0.24 -12.25
CA GLY A 31 -2.22 1.41 -12.73
C GLY A 31 -3.68 1.46 -12.25
N LYS A 32 -4.18 0.40 -11.58
CA LYS A 32 -5.51 0.40 -10.96
C LYS A 32 -5.54 1.40 -9.80
N ARG A 33 -6.64 2.13 -9.67
CA ARG A 33 -6.90 3.01 -8.51
C ARG A 33 -7.81 2.34 -7.49
N SER A 34 -7.45 2.45 -6.22
CA SER A 34 -8.23 1.96 -5.08
C SER A 34 -8.51 3.11 -4.11
N LYS A 35 -9.74 3.16 -3.60
CA LYS A 35 -10.11 4.05 -2.49
C LYS A 35 -9.93 3.28 -1.18
N VAL A 36 -8.95 3.68 -0.39
CA VAL A 36 -8.55 2.99 0.85
C VAL A 36 -9.05 3.77 2.05
N LYS A 37 -9.67 3.12 3.04
CA LYS A 37 -10.00 3.77 4.31
C LYS A 37 -8.72 4.12 5.06
N ALA A 38 -8.65 5.31 5.66
CA ALA A 38 -7.46 5.73 6.40
C ALA A 38 -7.09 4.73 7.53
N ALA A 39 -8.10 4.10 8.15
CA ALA A 39 -7.93 3.08 9.18
C ALA A 39 -7.28 1.77 8.67
N ASN A 40 -7.29 1.51 7.36
CA ASN A 40 -6.67 0.32 6.77
C ASN A 40 -5.22 0.56 6.35
N VAL A 41 -4.73 1.81 6.44
CA VAL A 41 -3.33 2.14 6.14
C VAL A 41 -2.46 1.69 7.31
N LEU A 42 -1.53 0.79 7.03
CA LEU A 42 -0.62 0.21 8.02
C LEU A 42 0.70 0.97 8.10
N LEU A 43 1.20 1.43 6.96
CA LEU A 43 2.44 2.18 6.86
C LEU A 43 2.34 3.25 5.77
N ARG A 44 2.86 4.44 6.06
CA ARG A 44 3.14 5.49 5.08
C ARG A 44 4.65 5.60 4.93
N PHE A 45 5.14 5.58 3.69
CA PHE A 45 6.58 5.52 3.42
C PHE A 45 6.96 6.31 2.15
N ALA A 46 8.22 6.73 2.10
CA ALA A 46 8.75 7.47 0.94
C ALA A 46 9.46 6.55 -0.06
N SER A 47 10.13 5.51 0.43
CA SER A 47 10.91 4.54 -0.33
C SER A 47 10.92 3.19 0.41
N PRO A 48 11.19 2.05 -0.27
CA PRO A 48 11.34 1.91 -1.72
C PRO A 48 10.02 2.13 -2.48
N ASP A 49 9.97 1.86 -3.78
CA ASP A 49 8.70 1.86 -4.50
C ASP A 49 7.76 0.76 -3.95
N PRO A 50 6.43 0.89 -4.14
CA PRO A 50 5.47 -0.04 -3.56
C PRO A 50 5.65 -1.50 -3.99
N ALA A 51 6.09 -1.76 -5.23
CA ALA A 51 6.28 -3.11 -5.73
C ALA A 51 7.52 -3.76 -5.09
N ALA A 52 8.61 -3.01 -4.98
CA ALA A 52 9.82 -3.46 -4.30
C ALA A 52 9.57 -3.74 -2.81
N LEU A 53 8.76 -2.90 -2.12
CA LEU A 53 8.40 -3.14 -0.72
C LEU A 53 7.64 -4.47 -0.56
N LEU A 54 6.62 -4.73 -1.39
CA LEU A 54 5.85 -5.97 -1.30
C LEU A 54 6.70 -7.19 -1.62
N ALA A 55 7.52 -7.14 -2.67
CA ALA A 55 8.40 -8.26 -3.02
C ALA A 55 9.37 -8.61 -1.88
N ALA A 56 9.97 -7.60 -1.24
CA ALA A 56 10.85 -7.82 -0.10
C ALA A 56 10.10 -8.40 1.11
N ALA A 57 8.88 -7.92 1.38
CA ALA A 57 8.06 -8.41 2.48
C ALA A 57 7.61 -9.87 2.25
N GLU A 58 7.25 -10.24 1.03
CA GLU A 58 6.89 -11.62 0.67
C GLU A 58 8.07 -12.58 0.88
N VAL A 59 9.28 -12.18 0.47
CA VAL A 59 10.50 -12.97 0.71
C VAL A 59 10.74 -13.16 2.20
N GLN A 60 10.65 -12.10 3.00
CA GLN A 60 10.85 -12.19 4.46
C GLN A 60 9.77 -13.03 5.14
N ALA A 61 8.52 -12.96 4.68
CA ALA A 61 7.41 -13.73 5.25
C ALA A 61 7.53 -15.23 4.94
N ALA A 62 8.17 -15.61 3.84
CA ALA A 62 8.41 -17.01 3.49
C ALA A 62 9.45 -17.68 4.39
N ASP A 63 10.30 -16.90 5.08
CA ASP A 63 11.32 -17.39 6.01
C ASP A 63 10.82 -17.54 7.47
N LEU A 64 9.53 -17.27 7.72
CA LEU A 64 8.86 -17.40 9.03
C LEU A 64 8.05 -18.70 9.15
#